data_AF-A0A4Q0TZC9-F1
#
_entry.id   AF-A0A4Q0TZC9-F1
#
_cell.length_a   1.000
_cell.length_b   1.000
_cell.length_c   1.000
_cell.angle_alpha   90.00
_cell.angle_beta   90.00
_cell.angle_gamma   90.00
#
_symmetry.space_group_name_H-M   'P 1'
#
loop_
_entity.id
_entity.type
_entity.pdbx_description
1 polymer ?
#
loop_
_entity_poly.entity_id
_entity_poly.type
_entity_poly.pdbx_seq_one_letter_code
_entity_poly.pdbx_strand_id
1 'polypeptide(L)'
;MKKNEFRKELVLILVLLCTTIAYAQKNDSSFMVAPADSTKDISLTQRVDSLEHELSYIKLSYELYTLNNDLSIFNNDIGVRTNAIQINIYTHNFDYKLYKAYKDNYEATKDKLLSYQDLIETKKTYFWLKIITYPYTEVEKKLLLSSYMTIDKGYSQLESSLKLMKICLDMYKDSL
;
A
#
# COMPACT_ATOMS: atom_id res chain seq x y z
N MET A 1 -37.86 -56.20 31.98
CA MET A 1 -37.33 -55.13 31.11
C MET A 1 -37.84 -53.75 31.57
N LYS A 2 -37.43 -53.29 32.78
CA LYS A 2 -37.87 -52.00 33.37
C LYS A 2 -36.77 -51.25 34.17
N LYS A 3 -35.59 -51.84 34.35
CA LYS A 3 -34.52 -51.30 35.22
C LYS A 3 -33.58 -50.30 34.51
N ASN A 4 -33.48 -50.37 33.18
CA ASN A 4 -32.58 -49.50 32.38
C ASN A 4 -33.23 -48.19 31.92
N GLU A 5 -34.56 -48.09 31.84
CA GLU A 5 -35.24 -46.81 31.58
C GLU A 5 -35.28 -45.93 32.83
N PHE A 6 -35.58 -46.52 34.00
CA PHE A 6 -35.59 -45.80 35.27
C PHE A 6 -34.23 -45.16 35.61
N ARG A 7 -33.12 -45.82 35.21
CA ARG A 7 -31.76 -45.27 35.34
C ARG A 7 -31.48 -44.12 34.39
N LYS A 8 -32.06 -44.11 33.18
CA LYS A 8 -31.90 -43.01 32.22
C LYS A 8 -32.71 -41.78 32.63
N GLU A 9 -33.92 -41.97 33.16
CA GLU A 9 -34.74 -40.87 33.68
C GLU A 9 -34.15 -40.23 34.94
N LEU A 10 -33.61 -41.03 35.87
CA LEU A 10 -32.89 -40.50 37.05
C LEU A 10 -31.66 -39.67 36.66
N VAL A 11 -30.92 -40.09 35.62
CA VAL A 11 -29.76 -39.33 35.10
C VAL A 11 -30.22 -38.05 34.41
N LEU A 12 -31.33 -38.06 33.66
CA LEU A 12 -31.88 -36.86 33.03
C LEU A 12 -32.37 -35.83 34.06
N ILE A 13 -33.03 -36.28 35.13
CA ILE A 13 -33.51 -35.42 36.23
C ILE A 13 -32.34 -34.83 37.01
N LEU A 14 -31.28 -35.60 37.27
CA LEU A 14 -30.04 -35.10 37.90
C LEU A 14 -29.33 -34.05 37.04
N VAL A 15 -29.30 -34.22 35.71
CA VAL A 15 -28.69 -33.24 34.79
C VAL A 15 -29.52 -31.95 34.71
N LEU A 16 -30.86 -32.04 34.75
CA LEU A 16 -31.75 -30.87 34.75
C LEU A 16 -31.78 -30.09 36.09
N LEU A 17 -31.60 -30.77 37.22
CA LEU A 17 -31.45 -30.12 38.53
C LEU A 17 -30.09 -29.41 38.68
N CYS A 18 -29.02 -29.97 38.10
CA CYS A 18 -27.70 -29.32 38.13
C CYS A 18 -27.61 -28.07 37.23
N THR A 19 -28.37 -27.99 36.14
CA THR A 19 -28.38 -26.81 35.25
C THR A 19 -29.24 -25.67 35.77
N THR A 20 -30.24 -25.94 36.62
CA THR A 20 -31.11 -24.89 37.19
C THR A 20 -30.53 -24.27 38.45
N ILE A 21 -29.77 -25.01 39.27
CA ILE A 21 -29.09 -24.46 40.46
C ILE A 21 -27.89 -23.57 40.04
N ALA A 22 -27.24 -23.85 38.90
CA ALA A 22 -26.18 -23.01 38.36
C ALA A 22 -26.69 -21.66 37.80
N TYR A 23 -27.98 -21.55 37.46
CA TYR A 23 -28.58 -20.34 36.89
C TYR A 23 -29.40 -19.49 37.89
N ALA A 24 -29.66 -19.99 39.10
CA ALA A 24 -30.55 -19.32 40.07
C ALA A 24 -29.86 -18.64 41.27
N GLN A 25 -28.51 -18.57 41.31
CA GLN A 25 -27.78 -18.03 42.46
C GLN A 25 -26.94 -16.79 42.21
N LYS A 26 -27.31 -15.93 41.24
CA LYS A 26 -26.68 -14.61 41.15
C LYS A 26 -27.63 -13.52 40.68
N ASN A 27 -28.50 -13.10 41.60
CA ASN A 27 -29.21 -11.82 41.77
C ASN A 27 -30.07 -12.07 43.04
N ASP A 28 -29.93 -11.46 44.22
CA ASP A 28 -29.48 -10.13 44.59
C ASP A 28 -28.87 -10.15 46.01
N SER A 29 -27.73 -9.49 46.19
CA SER A 29 -27.49 -8.71 47.41
C SER A 29 -26.72 -7.46 47.01
N SER A 30 -27.41 -6.33 47.16
CA SER A 30 -26.94 -4.99 46.85
C SER A 30 -25.78 -4.64 47.78
N PHE A 31 -24.59 -4.55 47.19
CA PHE A 31 -23.60 -3.56 47.60
C PHE A 31 -23.37 -2.71 46.37
N MET A 32 -23.60 -1.40 46.49
CA MET A 32 -23.30 -0.44 45.43
C MET A 32 -21.80 -0.40 45.17
N VAL A 33 -21.34 -1.29 44.30
CA VAL A 33 -20.10 -1.11 43.56
C VAL A 33 -20.51 -0.38 42.30
N ALA A 34 -19.99 0.83 42.11
CA ALA A 34 -20.13 1.57 40.86
C ALA A 34 -19.88 0.62 39.68
N PRO A 35 -20.63 0.71 38.56
CA PRO A 35 -20.36 -0.14 37.41
C PRO A 35 -18.88 -0.01 37.12
N ALA A 36 -18.13 -1.11 37.26
CA ALA A 36 -16.76 -1.16 36.81
C ALA A 36 -16.84 -0.75 35.34
N ASP A 37 -16.29 0.43 35.05
CA ASP A 37 -16.25 1.00 33.74
C ASP A 37 -15.75 -0.10 32.81
N SER A 38 -16.58 -0.53 31.86
CA SER A 38 -16.22 -1.56 30.89
C SER A 38 -15.25 -1.02 29.84
N THR A 39 -14.43 -0.03 30.22
CA THR A 39 -13.17 0.26 29.56
C THR A 39 -12.30 -0.98 29.75
N LYS A 40 -12.36 -1.87 28.75
CA LYS A 40 -11.37 -2.91 28.50
C LYS A 40 -9.98 -2.37 28.86
N ASP A 41 -9.40 -2.87 29.94
CA ASP A 41 -7.99 -2.70 30.25
C ASP A 41 -7.19 -3.43 29.18
N ILE A 42 -7.05 -2.82 28.00
CA ILE A 42 -6.11 -3.25 26.97
C ILE A 42 -4.73 -3.13 27.60
N SER A 43 -4.02 -4.25 27.71
CA SER A 43 -2.69 -4.25 28.30
C SER A 43 -1.76 -3.33 27.51
N LEU A 44 -0.74 -2.76 28.16
CA LEU A 44 0.24 -1.92 27.44
C LEU A 44 0.86 -2.68 26.26
N THR A 45 1.10 -3.98 26.40
CA THR A 45 1.58 -4.86 25.32
C THR A 45 0.63 -4.83 24.12
N GLN A 46 -0.67 -5.06 24.34
CA GLN A 46 -1.65 -5.03 23.25
C GLN A 46 -1.73 -3.65 22.56
N ARG A 47 -1.54 -2.56 23.31
CA ARG A 47 -1.49 -1.22 22.73
C ARG A 47 -0.23 -1.02 21.88
N VAL A 48 0.92 -1.49 22.37
CA VAL A 48 2.19 -1.44 21.62
C VAL A 48 2.08 -2.25 20.33
N ASP A 49 1.57 -3.48 20.40
CA ASP A 49 1.38 -4.33 19.22
C ASP A 49 0.47 -3.66 18.17
N SER A 50 -0.62 -3.03 18.62
CA SER A 50 -1.53 -2.28 17.74
C SER A 50 -0.84 -1.09 17.07
N LEU A 51 -0.04 -0.33 17.82
CA LEU A 51 0.70 0.82 17.28
C LEU A 51 1.79 0.39 16.31
N GLU A 52 2.48 -0.72 16.58
CA GLU A 52 3.48 -1.28 15.67
C GLU A 52 2.85 -1.73 14.35
N HIS A 53 1.65 -2.32 14.41
CA HIS A 53 0.85 -2.66 13.23
C HIS A 53 0.47 -1.44 12.40
N GLU A 54 -0.15 -0.44 13.03
CA GLU A 54 -0.55 0.79 12.36
C GLU A 54 0.65 1.52 11.74
N LEU A 55 1.76 1.61 12.48
CA LEU A 55 2.99 2.25 11.99
C LEU A 55 3.58 1.51 10.79
N SER A 56 3.61 0.17 10.83
CA SER A 56 4.08 -0.66 9.72
C SER A 56 3.26 -0.42 8.46
N TYR A 57 1.92 -0.41 8.59
CA TYR A 57 1.00 -0.18 7.48
C TYR A 57 1.14 1.24 6.90
N ILE A 58 1.14 2.27 7.76
CA ILE A 58 1.26 3.67 7.33
C ILE A 58 2.58 3.91 6.63
N LYS A 59 3.69 3.40 7.19
CA LYS A 59 5.02 3.58 6.60
C LYS A 59 5.11 2.97 5.21
N LEU A 60 4.69 1.72 5.06
CA LEU A 60 4.74 1.05 3.75
C LEU A 60 3.81 1.71 2.73
N SER A 61 2.60 2.09 3.15
CA SER A 61 1.65 2.82 2.30
C SER A 61 2.24 4.15 1.81
N TYR A 62 2.89 4.90 2.70
CA TYR A 62 3.54 6.16 2.38
C TYR A 62 4.73 5.99 1.42
N GLU A 63 5.58 4.99 1.65
CA GLU A 63 6.73 4.72 0.77
C GLU A 63 6.29 4.31 -0.64
N LEU A 64 5.23 3.49 -0.76
CA LEU A 64 4.60 3.13 -2.03
C LEU A 64 4.00 4.35 -2.74
N TYR A 65 3.26 5.19 -2.00
CA TYR A 65 2.69 6.42 -2.54
C TYR A 65 3.78 7.36 -3.05
N THR A 66 4.83 7.57 -2.27
CA THR A 66 5.97 8.43 -2.62
C THR A 66 6.63 7.96 -3.89
N LEU A 67 6.94 6.66 -4.02
CA LEU A 67 7.55 6.14 -5.24
C LEU A 67 6.65 6.36 -6.47
N ASN A 68 5.36 6.05 -6.38
CA ASN A 68 4.43 6.27 -7.49
C ASN A 68 4.33 7.76 -7.87
N ASN A 69 4.34 8.65 -6.88
CA ASN A 69 4.32 10.09 -7.10
C ASN A 69 5.63 10.59 -7.75
N ASP A 70 6.78 10.10 -7.32
CA ASP A 70 8.08 10.43 -7.91
C ASP A 70 8.14 10.03 -9.39
N LEU A 71 7.62 8.84 -9.74
CA LEU A 71 7.49 8.40 -11.14
C LEU A 71 6.59 9.33 -11.94
N SER A 72 5.44 9.75 -11.37
CA SER A 72 4.51 10.67 -12.04
C SER A 72 5.13 12.05 -12.28
N ILE A 73 5.81 12.61 -11.28
CA ILE A 73 6.51 13.90 -11.38
C ILE A 73 7.61 13.81 -12.45
N PHE A 74 8.39 12.73 -12.44
CA PHE A 74 9.44 12.56 -13.44
C PHE A 74 8.85 12.47 -14.85
N ASN A 75 7.73 11.77 -15.03
CA ASN A 75 7.06 11.69 -16.32
C ASN A 75 6.58 13.06 -16.80
N ASN A 76 6.04 13.88 -15.90
CA ASN A 76 5.61 15.24 -16.21
C ASN A 76 6.80 16.13 -16.62
N ASP A 77 7.95 16.01 -15.96
CA ASP A 77 9.17 16.74 -16.32
C ASP A 77 9.64 16.38 -17.75
N ILE A 78 9.64 15.10 -18.11
CA ILE A 78 9.92 14.65 -19.49
C ILE A 78 8.92 15.27 -20.47
N GLY A 79 7.63 15.27 -20.12
CA GLY A 79 6.56 15.84 -20.93
C GLY A 79 6.74 17.34 -21.20
N VAL A 80 7.04 18.13 -20.16
CA VAL A 80 7.28 19.58 -20.29
C VAL A 80 8.42 19.88 -21.25
N ARG A 81 9.53 19.14 -21.13
CA ARG A 81 10.71 19.34 -21.97
C ARG A 81 10.45 18.90 -23.41
N THR A 82 9.72 17.80 -23.60
CA THR A 82 9.29 17.31 -24.91
C THR A 82 8.40 18.34 -25.61
N ASN A 83 7.43 18.92 -24.89
CA ASN A 83 6.54 19.95 -25.42
C ASN A 83 7.33 21.19 -25.87
N ALA A 84 8.38 21.59 -25.14
CA ALA A 84 9.24 22.70 -25.54
C ALA A 84 9.93 22.45 -26.90
N ILE A 85 10.37 21.21 -27.16
CA ILE A 85 10.94 20.82 -28.47
C ILE A 85 9.84 20.90 -29.54
N GLN A 86 8.67 20.31 -29.29
CA GLN A 86 7.55 20.30 -30.24
C GLN A 86 7.07 21.71 -30.62
N ILE A 87 7.02 22.64 -29.66
CA ILE A 87 6.66 24.03 -29.92
C ILE A 87 7.63 24.66 -30.92
N ASN A 88 8.95 24.49 -30.72
CA ASN A 88 9.92 25.07 -31.65
C ASN A 88 9.88 24.42 -33.03
N ILE A 89 9.59 23.11 -33.12
CA ILE A 89 9.32 22.44 -34.40
C ILE A 89 8.12 23.09 -35.09
N TYR A 90 7.00 23.23 -34.38
CA TYR A 90 5.77 23.81 -34.94
C TYR A 90 5.95 25.26 -35.42
N THR A 91 6.69 26.06 -34.65
CA THR A 91 6.97 27.46 -35.00
C THR A 91 8.13 27.63 -35.98
N HIS A 92 8.71 26.54 -36.48
CA HIS A 92 9.88 26.53 -37.37
C HIS A 92 11.07 27.34 -36.81
N ASN A 93 11.25 27.30 -35.48
CA ASN A 93 12.32 28.01 -34.80
C ASN A 93 13.49 27.05 -34.53
N PHE A 94 14.41 26.97 -35.50
CA PHE A 94 15.54 26.05 -35.46
C PHE A 94 16.84 26.81 -35.18
N ASP A 95 17.38 26.57 -33.99
CA ASP A 95 18.69 27.04 -33.55
C ASP A 95 19.56 25.85 -33.09
N TYR A 96 20.81 25.83 -33.54
CA TYR A 96 21.76 24.75 -33.23
C TYR A 96 22.17 24.70 -31.75
N LYS A 97 22.28 25.85 -31.07
CA LYS A 97 22.58 25.89 -29.63
C LYS A 97 21.41 25.34 -28.83
N LEU A 98 20.19 25.63 -29.26
CA LEU A 98 18.98 25.08 -28.67
C LEU A 98 18.90 23.55 -28.87
N TYR A 99 19.23 23.04 -30.06
CA TYR A 99 19.38 21.59 -30.28
C TYR A 99 20.39 20.97 -29.32
N LYS A 100 21.57 21.59 -29.15
CA LYS A 100 22.59 21.08 -28.22
C LYS A 100 22.04 21.00 -26.79
N ALA A 101 21.34 22.03 -26.33
CA ALA A 101 20.70 22.03 -25.01
C ALA A 101 19.65 20.92 -24.87
N TYR A 102 18.82 20.68 -25.88
CA TYR A 102 17.85 19.57 -25.88
C TYR A 102 18.51 18.20 -25.88
N LYS A 103 19.60 18.04 -26.63
CA LYS A 103 20.39 16.80 -26.65
C LYS A 103 21.00 16.51 -25.28
N ASP A 104 21.68 17.49 -24.68
CA ASP A 104 22.30 17.34 -23.36
C ASP A 104 21.23 16.99 -22.30
N ASN A 105 20.05 17.61 -22.41
CA ASN A 105 18.93 17.32 -21.54
C ASN A 105 18.36 15.90 -21.72
N TYR A 106 18.22 15.44 -22.97
CA TYR A 106 17.79 14.09 -23.28
C TYR A 106 18.74 13.04 -22.68
N GLU A 107 20.06 13.20 -22.85
CA GLU A 107 21.03 12.27 -22.28
C GLU A 107 20.98 12.27 -20.75
N ALA A 108 20.90 13.43 -20.11
CA ALA A 108 20.74 13.51 -18.65
C ALA A 108 19.45 12.84 -18.15
N THR A 109 18.36 12.96 -18.91
CA THR A 109 17.07 12.33 -18.59
C THR A 109 17.14 10.81 -18.74
N LYS A 110 17.81 10.33 -19.80
CA LYS A 110 18.08 8.91 -20.04
C LYS A 110 18.94 8.30 -18.94
N ASP A 111 20.02 8.96 -18.55
CA ASP A 111 20.89 8.51 -17.45
C ASP A 111 20.13 8.45 -16.13
N LYS A 112 19.28 9.45 -15.86
CA LYS A 112 18.39 9.44 -14.69
C LYS A 112 17.42 8.26 -14.73
N LEU A 113 16.81 7.95 -15.89
CA LEU A 113 15.91 6.80 -16.02
C LEU A 113 16.62 5.48 -15.72
N LEU A 114 17.84 5.29 -16.23
CA LEU A 114 18.66 4.11 -15.93
C LEU A 114 18.96 4.00 -14.42
N SER A 115 19.34 5.10 -13.77
CA SER A 115 19.55 5.09 -12.31
C SER A 115 18.29 4.77 -11.50
N TYR A 116 17.12 5.10 -12.04
CA TYR A 116 15.83 4.79 -11.40
C TYR A 116 15.46 3.33 -11.54
N GLN A 117 15.90 2.64 -12.61
CA GLN A 117 15.60 1.23 -12.82
C GLN A 117 16.06 0.38 -11.62
N ASP A 118 17.33 0.48 -11.26
CA ASP A 118 17.91 -0.30 -10.15
C ASP A 118 17.23 0.02 -8.81
N LEU A 119 16.92 1.30 -8.59
CA LEU A 119 16.23 1.77 -7.38
C LEU A 119 14.80 1.20 -7.30
N ILE A 120 14.08 1.19 -8.41
CA ILE A 120 12.71 0.67 -8.50
C ILE A 120 12.71 -0.83 -8.26
N GLU A 121 13.61 -1.59 -8.90
CA GLU A 121 13.72 -3.04 -8.72
C GLU A 121 14.01 -3.41 -7.24
N THR A 122 14.93 -2.67 -6.61
CA THR A 122 15.26 -2.85 -5.19
C THR A 122 14.06 -2.54 -4.28
N LYS A 123 13.41 -1.39 -4.49
CA LYS A 123 12.24 -0.98 -3.71
C LYS A 123 11.07 -1.94 -3.89
N LYS A 124 10.80 -2.40 -5.11
CA LYS A 124 9.75 -3.39 -5.38
C LYS A 124 9.99 -4.68 -4.60
N THR A 125 11.21 -5.19 -4.61
CA THR A 125 11.56 -6.39 -3.85
C THR A 125 11.30 -6.18 -2.35
N TYR A 126 11.75 -5.06 -1.80
CA TYR A 126 11.50 -4.70 -0.40
C TYR A 126 10.00 -4.59 -0.08
N PHE A 127 9.21 -3.89 -0.91
CA PHE A 127 7.77 -3.74 -0.70
C PHE A 127 7.04 -5.08 -0.78
N TRP A 128 7.37 -5.90 -1.78
CA TRP A 128 6.80 -7.23 -1.93
C TRP A 128 7.06 -8.09 -0.68
N LEU A 129 8.31 -8.13 -0.20
CA LEU A 129 8.67 -8.85 1.01
C LEU A 129 7.85 -8.36 2.22
N LYS A 130 7.71 -7.04 2.41
CA LYS A 130 6.91 -6.49 3.51
C LYS A 130 5.44 -6.89 3.41
N ILE A 131 4.85 -6.84 2.21
CA ILE A 131 3.45 -7.20 1.97
C ILE A 131 3.19 -8.68 2.31
N ILE A 132 4.09 -9.60 1.94
CA ILE A 132 3.86 -11.04 2.11
C ILE A 132 4.27 -11.57 3.50
N THR A 133 5.19 -10.90 4.19
CA THR A 133 5.73 -11.38 5.48
C THR A 133 5.07 -10.76 6.70
N TYR A 134 4.59 -9.51 6.61
CA TYR A 134 3.95 -8.83 7.73
C TYR A 134 2.46 -9.23 7.81
N PRO A 135 1.90 -9.44 9.02
CA PRO A 135 0.52 -9.89 9.20
C PRO A 135 -0.52 -8.77 9.01
N TYR A 136 -0.48 -8.08 7.85
CA TYR A 136 -1.52 -7.12 7.46
C TYR A 136 -2.90 -7.77 7.37
N THR A 137 -3.94 -7.00 7.64
CA THR A 137 -5.32 -7.39 7.34
C THR A 137 -5.52 -7.53 5.83
N GLU A 138 -6.53 -8.28 5.41
CA GLU A 138 -6.82 -8.49 3.98
C GLU A 138 -7.14 -7.17 3.24
N VAL A 139 -7.77 -6.22 3.92
CA VAL A 139 -8.05 -4.88 3.36
C VAL A 139 -6.75 -4.12 3.13
N GLU A 140 -5.86 -4.10 4.12
CA GLU A 140 -4.56 -3.43 4.02
C GLU A 140 -3.71 -4.06 2.91
N LYS A 141 -3.61 -5.40 2.86
CA LYS A 141 -2.88 -6.10 1.79
C LYS A 141 -3.40 -5.73 0.41
N LYS A 142 -4.72 -5.70 0.22
CA LYS A 142 -5.34 -5.34 -1.06
C LYS A 142 -4.96 -3.92 -1.49
N LEU A 143 -4.98 -2.96 -0.56
CA LEU A 143 -4.59 -1.58 -0.85
C LEU A 143 -3.10 -1.48 -1.19
N LEU A 144 -2.24 -2.09 -0.37
CA LEU A 144 -0.78 -2.11 -0.60
C LEU A 144 -0.44 -2.76 -1.94
N LEU A 145 -1.07 -3.89 -2.27
CA LEU A 145 -0.85 -4.60 -3.53
C LEU A 145 -1.30 -3.77 -4.73
N SER A 146 -2.44 -3.08 -4.62
CA SER A 146 -2.91 -2.18 -5.68
C SER A 146 -1.88 -1.07 -5.96
N SER A 147 -1.34 -0.42 -4.93
CA SER A 147 -0.29 0.60 -5.09
C SER A 147 1.05 0.02 -5.56
N TYR A 148 1.36 -1.23 -5.21
CA TYR A 148 2.55 -1.91 -5.71
C TYR A 148 2.44 -2.20 -7.22
N MET A 149 1.28 -2.66 -7.69
CA MET A 149 1.04 -3.01 -9.10
C MET A 149 1.06 -1.81 -10.05
N THR A 150 1.00 -0.57 -9.55
CA THR A 150 1.10 0.63 -10.39
C THR A 150 2.53 1.03 -10.72
N ILE A 151 3.52 0.53 -9.98
CA ILE A 151 4.94 0.91 -10.14
C ILE A 151 5.42 0.60 -11.57
N ASP A 152 5.13 -0.61 -12.07
CA ASP A 152 5.55 -1.03 -13.42
C ASP A 152 4.90 -0.17 -14.51
N LYS A 153 3.63 0.17 -14.32
CA LYS A 153 2.92 1.06 -15.26
C LYS A 153 3.56 2.44 -15.28
N GLY A 154 3.89 2.99 -14.11
CA GLY A 154 4.57 4.28 -14.00
C GLY A 154 5.95 4.28 -14.66
N TYR A 155 6.73 3.21 -14.48
CA TYR A 155 8.04 3.08 -15.13
C TYR A 155 7.92 2.94 -16.65
N SER A 156 7.02 2.09 -17.15
CA SER A 156 6.80 1.96 -18.61
C SER A 156 6.30 3.25 -19.27
N GLN A 157 5.58 4.10 -18.53
CA GLN A 157 5.21 5.44 -19.00
C GLN A 157 6.44 6.33 -19.19
N LEU A 158 7.41 6.29 -18.26
CA LEU A 158 8.66 7.04 -18.40
C LEU A 158 9.45 6.59 -19.64
N GLU A 159 9.56 5.29 -19.88
CA GLU A 159 10.23 4.76 -21.08
C GLU A 159 9.56 5.24 -22.37
N SER A 160 8.22 5.23 -22.39
CA SER A 160 7.44 5.72 -23.52
C SER A 160 7.63 7.22 -23.74
N SER A 161 7.62 8.02 -22.67
CA SER A 161 7.84 9.47 -22.74
C SER A 161 9.25 9.82 -23.20
N LEU A 162 10.27 9.08 -22.75
CA LEU A 162 11.66 9.28 -23.20
C LEU A 162 11.83 8.95 -24.68
N LYS A 163 11.16 7.89 -25.17
CA LYS A 163 11.13 7.55 -26.61
C LYS A 163 10.51 8.69 -27.43
N LEU A 164 9.40 9.26 -26.97
CA LEU A 164 8.78 10.41 -27.64
C LEU A 164 9.73 11.63 -27.65
N MET A 165 10.38 11.93 -26.52
CA MET A 165 11.36 13.00 -26.45
C MET A 165 12.49 12.81 -27.48
N LYS A 166 12.98 11.58 -27.65
CA LYS A 166 14.01 11.25 -28.65
C LYS A 166 13.53 11.52 -30.07
N ILE A 167 12.30 11.11 -30.40
CA ILE A 167 11.70 11.35 -31.72
C ILE A 167 11.63 12.85 -31.99
N CYS A 168 11.15 13.64 -31.04
CA CYS A 168 11.08 15.11 -31.20
C CYS A 168 12.47 15.73 -31.36
N LEU A 169 13.46 15.27 -30.59
CA LEU A 169 14.84 15.74 -30.71
C LEU A 169 15.43 15.44 -32.10
N ASP A 170 15.17 14.25 -32.64
CA ASP A 170 15.64 13.86 -33.98
C ASP A 170 14.97 14.69 -35.07
N MET A 171 13.65 14.87 -35.01
CA MET A 171 12.92 15.75 -35.94
C MET A 171 13.44 17.19 -35.91
N TYR A 172 13.72 17.73 -34.72
CA TYR A 172 14.27 19.07 -34.58
C TYR A 172 15.65 19.15 -35.26
N LYS A 173 16.50 18.13 -35.05
CA LYS A 173 17.84 18.06 -35.67
C LYS A 173 17.77 18.01 -37.18
N ASP A 174 16.86 17.20 -37.73
CA ASP A 174 16.70 17.02 -39.17
C ASP A 174 16.14 18.28 -39.86
N SER A 175 15.61 19.22 -39.08
CA SER A 175 15.10 20.51 -39.55
C SER A 175 16.10 21.67 -39.45
N LEU A 176 17.31 21.42 -38.91
CA LEU A 176 18.43 22.39 -38.87
C LEU A 176 19.18 22.46 -40.20
#